data_AF-A0A927ZHZ2-F1
#
_entry.id   AF-A0A927ZHZ2-F1
#
_cell.length_a   1.000
_cell.length_b   1.000
_cell.length_c   1.000
_cell.angle_alpha   90.00
_cell.angle_beta   90.00
_cell.angle_gamma   90.00
#
_symmetry.space_group_name_H-M   'P 1'
#
loop_
_entity.id
_entity.type
_entity.pdbx_description
1 polymer ?
#
loop_
_entity_poly.entity_id
_entity_poly.type
_entity_poly.pdbx_seq_one_letter_code
_entity_poly.pdbx_strand_id
1 'polypeptide(L)'
;MNETGSKKGLFAGAGKGIIDFPKEMYPMAEGFSGVAQAPHARVMFLKNEMSIAIVAMELVNTPAYIIARIKKLITEKTGTPESNIWVSSTHAFCTPHVPLDADNLERFDSAVMEAVREAVDMALANMKSASLGIGSGQSMVNVNNEAFVGGRWIDTAPNPDRTSDKTLTVIKVISTAGDDIGIMYSYGVRSGCADAPRGMETGRLITPDLTGEACIALEEQYHVPVLYLNSAAADQMPREAALYFEVNEDGSAAKRIWDEKNGIDFGIEISKKMGGELAESIKDILSGIKAEGEGVLGHARSSFDWENIKGDAKVNIPVEVITIDDLALAAVKTEISAETSNSFRKAVDQFKYAAILTFVNGDQSYMPAATAYDEGTRASQKSSLKRGAAEEFVRTAAAMLEGRLERTDADSIAAASAGKIIFEGKDAESVGSEVMLGGIPWIVLAEKDGKLLVISKDVVFTGPFNEAGGKVLWENSSVRSYLNGEFLERFSEDEIKRIAETVNVNKANSTYVTGSGPDTADKVFLLSEEEANGYFISDEDRAARDPKTGKAQTWWLRTSGKDTAFAATVLTNGSIYPHGNRAGETNDDTPGDKYEPSSIRPAMWISV
;
A
#
# COMPACT_ATOMS: atom_id res chain seq x y z
N MET A 1 10.87 -37.37 31.64
CA MET A 1 11.61 -36.86 30.47
C MET A 1 10.63 -35.99 29.73
N ASN A 2 10.69 -34.68 29.95
CA ASN A 2 9.87 -33.73 29.21
C ASN A 2 10.56 -33.51 27.86
N GLU A 3 9.81 -33.74 26.78
CA GLU A 3 10.24 -33.42 25.43
C GLU A 3 10.48 -31.92 25.34
N THR A 4 11.75 -31.55 25.23
CA THR A 4 12.19 -30.21 24.83
C THR A 4 11.71 -29.98 23.41
N GLY A 5 10.68 -29.14 23.24
CA GLY A 5 10.34 -28.57 21.94
C GLY A 5 11.57 -27.92 21.34
N SER A 6 12.05 -28.48 20.23
CA SER A 6 13.13 -27.90 19.43
C SER A 6 12.71 -26.49 18.99
N LYS A 7 13.30 -25.44 19.57
CA LYS A 7 13.22 -24.08 19.01
C LYS A 7 13.78 -24.16 17.58
N LYS A 8 12.92 -24.03 16.56
CA LYS A 8 13.39 -23.97 15.17
C LYS A 8 14.15 -22.64 15.01
N GLY A 9 15.42 -22.71 14.62
CA GLY A 9 16.24 -21.52 14.34
C GLY A 9 15.70 -20.70 13.17
N LEU A 10 16.04 -19.40 13.15
CA LEU A 10 15.70 -18.51 12.04
C LEU A 10 16.38 -18.98 10.75
N PHE A 11 15.64 -18.92 9.65
CA PHE A 11 16.15 -19.04 8.30
C PHE A 11 15.96 -17.72 7.57
N ALA A 12 16.94 -17.33 6.76
CA ALA A 12 16.85 -16.13 5.97
C ALA A 12 17.51 -16.29 4.61
N GLY A 13 17.05 -15.49 3.66
CA GLY A 13 17.57 -15.44 2.30
C GLY A 13 17.27 -14.07 1.70
N ALA A 14 18.22 -13.51 0.97
CA ALA A 14 18.09 -12.22 0.33
C ALA A 14 18.40 -12.32 -1.16
N GLY A 15 17.76 -11.48 -1.95
CA GLY A 15 17.95 -11.45 -3.40
C GLY A 15 17.67 -10.10 -4.01
N LYS A 16 18.19 -9.92 -5.22
CA LYS A 16 18.07 -8.70 -6.02
C LYS A 16 17.81 -9.07 -7.48
N GLY A 17 16.95 -8.29 -8.14
CA GLY A 17 16.75 -8.31 -9.58
C GLY A 17 16.76 -6.89 -10.14
N ILE A 18 17.20 -6.75 -11.39
CA ILE A 18 17.32 -5.46 -12.06
C ILE A 18 15.96 -5.14 -12.72
N ILE A 19 15.43 -3.95 -12.47
CA ILE A 19 14.26 -3.44 -13.20
C ILE A 19 14.77 -2.85 -14.51
N ASP A 20 14.87 -3.69 -15.53
CA ASP A 20 15.37 -3.31 -16.86
C ASP A 20 14.21 -2.91 -17.79
N PHE A 21 14.02 -1.59 -17.94
CA PHE A 21 12.97 -1.10 -18.83
C PHE A 21 13.39 -1.21 -20.30
N PRO A 22 12.57 -1.84 -21.17
CA PRO A 22 12.91 -2.06 -22.57
C PRO A 22 13.12 -0.75 -23.34
N LYS A 23 14.01 -0.79 -24.36
CA LYS A 23 14.41 0.39 -25.14
C LYS A 23 13.24 1.07 -25.85
N GLU A 24 12.21 0.30 -26.17
CA GLU A 24 10.99 0.72 -26.83
C GLU A 24 10.14 1.67 -25.99
N MET A 25 10.37 1.70 -24.66
CA MET A 25 9.67 2.64 -23.77
C MET A 25 10.26 4.06 -23.83
N TYR A 26 11.44 4.26 -24.43
CA TYR A 26 12.09 5.57 -24.45
C TYR A 26 11.75 6.36 -25.73
N PRO A 27 11.51 7.69 -25.62
CA PRO A 27 11.43 8.44 -24.36
C PRO A 27 10.14 8.11 -23.60
N MET A 28 10.26 7.88 -22.29
CA MET A 28 9.10 7.65 -21.44
C MET A 28 8.39 8.97 -21.14
N ALA A 29 7.17 8.87 -20.59
CA ALA A 29 6.52 10.00 -19.94
C ALA A 29 7.49 10.71 -18.97
N GLU A 30 7.25 12.00 -18.74
CA GLU A 30 8.07 12.86 -17.87
C GLU A 30 9.52 13.07 -18.32
N GLY A 31 9.89 12.65 -19.53
CA GLY A 31 11.14 13.06 -20.16
C GLY A 31 12.33 12.14 -19.97
N PHE A 32 12.14 10.92 -19.46
CA PHE A 32 13.21 9.94 -19.35
C PHE A 32 13.63 9.43 -20.73
N SER A 33 14.88 9.68 -21.10
CA SER A 33 15.46 9.30 -22.40
C SER A 33 16.45 8.14 -22.31
N GLY A 34 16.74 7.66 -21.10
CA GLY A 34 17.67 6.55 -20.87
C GLY A 34 17.87 6.26 -19.40
N VAL A 35 18.87 5.43 -19.12
CA VAL A 35 19.21 4.95 -17.77
C VAL A 35 20.64 5.40 -17.45
N ALA A 36 20.81 6.10 -16.34
CA ALA A 36 22.13 6.36 -15.75
C ALA A 36 22.57 5.21 -14.86
N GLN A 37 21.65 4.73 -14.02
CA GLN A 37 21.84 3.58 -13.14
C GLN A 37 20.50 2.84 -13.02
N ALA A 38 20.51 1.53 -13.27
CA ALA A 38 19.27 0.76 -13.26
C ALA A 38 18.71 0.64 -11.82
N PRO A 39 17.39 0.79 -11.63
CA PRO A 39 16.74 0.49 -10.37
C PRO A 39 16.62 -1.03 -10.17
N HIS A 40 16.40 -1.45 -8.93
CA HIS A 40 16.28 -2.84 -8.55
C HIS A 40 15.03 -3.13 -7.71
N ALA A 41 14.56 -4.37 -7.81
CA ALA A 41 13.72 -4.99 -6.80
C ALA A 41 14.62 -5.81 -5.87
N ARG A 42 14.43 -5.68 -4.56
CA ARG A 42 15.18 -6.47 -3.56
C ARG A 42 14.22 -7.10 -2.58
N VAL A 43 14.52 -8.32 -2.14
CA VAL A 43 13.69 -9.06 -1.20
C VAL A 43 14.54 -9.69 -0.11
N MET A 44 14.02 -9.67 1.10
CA MET A 44 14.52 -10.40 2.26
C MET A 44 13.41 -11.31 2.79
N PHE A 45 13.70 -12.60 2.91
CA PHE A 45 12.86 -13.57 3.59
C PHE A 45 13.41 -13.83 4.99
N LEU A 46 12.53 -13.80 5.99
CA LEU A 46 12.81 -14.19 7.36
C LEU A 46 11.79 -15.24 7.78
N LYS A 47 12.26 -16.41 8.20
CA LYS A 47 11.39 -17.56 8.49
C LYS A 47 11.81 -18.31 9.74
N ASN A 48 10.91 -18.40 10.71
CA ASN A 48 11.01 -19.28 11.88
C ASN A 48 9.67 -20.03 12.05
N GLU A 49 8.97 -19.86 13.18
CA GLU A 49 7.56 -20.21 13.36
C GLU A 49 6.62 -19.37 12.48
N MET A 50 7.04 -18.17 12.11
CA MET A 50 6.38 -17.26 11.17
C MET A 50 7.24 -17.08 9.92
N SER A 51 6.61 -16.82 8.78
CA SER A 51 7.30 -16.39 7.55
C SER A 51 6.94 -14.93 7.28
N ILE A 52 7.96 -14.11 7.03
CA ILE A 52 7.87 -12.69 6.68
C ILE A 52 8.68 -12.46 5.40
N ALA A 53 8.16 -11.61 4.51
CA ALA A 53 8.91 -11.12 3.36
C ALA A 53 8.88 -9.58 3.35
N ILE A 54 10.05 -8.97 3.18
CA ILE A 54 10.18 -7.53 2.99
C ILE A 54 10.76 -7.30 1.59
N VAL A 55 10.04 -6.53 0.78
CA VAL A 55 10.40 -6.17 -0.59
C VAL A 55 10.64 -4.66 -0.65
N ALA A 56 11.79 -4.25 -1.20
CA ALA A 56 12.11 -2.87 -1.50
C ALA A 56 12.12 -2.67 -3.02
N MET A 57 11.30 -1.75 -3.50
CA MET A 57 11.18 -1.39 -4.91
C MET A 57 11.85 -0.03 -5.14
N GLU A 58 12.91 0.00 -5.95
CA GLU A 58 13.56 1.25 -6.38
C GLU A 58 12.71 1.98 -7.44
N LEU A 59 11.51 2.39 -7.05
CA LEU A 59 10.55 3.12 -7.86
C LEU A 59 10.01 4.31 -7.07
N VAL A 60 9.53 5.33 -7.79
CA VAL A 60 8.87 6.51 -7.22
C VAL A 60 7.62 6.09 -6.45
N ASN A 61 6.86 5.14 -6.99
CA ASN A 61 5.77 4.48 -6.30
C ASN A 61 5.57 3.07 -6.88
N THR A 62 4.86 2.21 -6.14
CA THR A 62 4.46 0.88 -6.60
C THR A 62 2.93 0.77 -6.50
N PRO A 63 2.22 0.64 -7.62
CA PRO A 63 0.75 0.58 -7.60
C PRO A 63 0.22 -0.61 -6.81
N ALA A 64 -0.97 -0.45 -6.24
CA ALA A 64 -1.65 -1.50 -5.48
C ALA A 64 -1.79 -2.82 -6.27
N TYR A 65 -2.08 -2.76 -7.58
CA TYR A 65 -2.21 -3.95 -8.42
C TYR A 65 -0.87 -4.69 -8.62
N ILE A 66 0.25 -3.97 -8.71
CA ILE A 66 1.60 -4.58 -8.74
C ILE A 66 1.94 -5.17 -7.38
N ILE A 67 1.66 -4.46 -6.29
CA ILE A 67 1.86 -4.97 -4.92
C ILE A 67 1.14 -6.31 -4.74
N ALA A 68 -0.13 -6.40 -5.16
CA ALA A 68 -0.90 -7.64 -5.10
C ALA A 68 -0.24 -8.78 -5.90
N ARG A 69 0.26 -8.49 -7.12
CA ARG A 69 0.99 -9.48 -7.94
C ARG A 69 2.29 -9.94 -7.29
N ILE A 70 3.05 -9.04 -6.67
CA ILE A 70 4.27 -9.35 -5.92
C ILE A 70 3.96 -10.25 -4.73
N LYS A 71 2.96 -9.89 -3.92
CA LYS A 71 2.52 -10.68 -2.75
C LYS A 71 2.08 -12.08 -3.15
N LYS A 72 1.27 -12.19 -4.21
CA LYS A 72 0.85 -13.47 -4.76
C LYS A 72 2.02 -14.33 -5.22
N LEU A 73 2.95 -13.76 -6.00
CA LEU A 73 4.15 -14.47 -6.47
C LEU A 73 4.99 -15.03 -5.32
N ILE A 74 5.22 -14.22 -4.28
CA ILE A 74 5.97 -14.64 -3.09
C ILE A 74 5.21 -15.72 -2.32
N THR A 75 3.90 -15.56 -2.15
CA THR A 75 3.05 -16.56 -1.48
C THR A 75 3.11 -17.91 -2.19
N GLU A 76 2.95 -17.92 -3.52
CA GLU A 76 3.01 -19.12 -4.35
C GLU A 76 4.38 -19.83 -4.26
N LYS A 77 5.48 -19.07 -4.22
CA LYS A 77 6.84 -19.63 -4.18
C LYS A 77 7.30 -20.05 -2.79
N THR A 78 6.80 -19.42 -1.72
CA THR A 78 7.39 -19.55 -0.38
C THR A 78 6.43 -20.07 0.70
N GLY A 79 5.11 -19.99 0.43
CA GLY A 79 4.07 -20.21 1.42
C GLY A 79 3.95 -19.10 2.47
N THR A 80 4.65 -17.98 2.31
CA THR A 80 4.51 -16.79 3.17
C THR A 80 3.12 -16.20 2.97
N PRO A 81 2.29 -16.05 4.02
CA PRO A 81 0.97 -15.44 3.88
C PRO A 81 1.08 -14.01 3.33
N GLU A 82 0.19 -13.60 2.42
CA GLU A 82 0.18 -12.23 1.85
C GLU A 82 0.11 -11.12 2.92
N SER A 83 -0.52 -11.44 4.06
CA SER A 83 -0.57 -10.59 5.24
C SER A 83 0.81 -10.26 5.80
N ASN A 84 1.78 -11.17 5.67
CA ASN A 84 3.12 -11.05 6.25
C ASN A 84 4.15 -10.57 5.22
N ILE A 85 3.68 -10.01 4.10
CA ILE A 85 4.52 -9.49 3.03
C ILE A 85 4.39 -7.98 3.02
N TRP A 86 5.50 -7.30 3.24
CA TRP A 86 5.63 -5.85 3.09
C TRP A 86 6.31 -5.53 1.77
N VAL A 87 5.62 -4.77 0.92
CA VAL A 87 6.20 -4.21 -0.31
C VAL A 87 6.32 -2.71 -0.13
N SER A 88 7.54 -2.19 -0.10
CA SER A 88 7.85 -0.78 0.12
C SER A 88 8.47 -0.17 -1.13
N SER A 89 8.00 1.02 -1.53
CA SER A 89 8.69 1.85 -2.50
C SER A 89 9.76 2.69 -1.80
N THR A 90 10.96 2.73 -2.36
CA THR A 90 12.04 3.62 -1.88
C THR A 90 11.73 5.10 -2.11
N HIS A 91 10.74 5.39 -2.96
CA HIS A 91 10.33 6.74 -3.35
C HIS A 91 11.46 7.49 -4.06
N ALA A 92 12.06 6.84 -5.07
CA ALA A 92 13.11 7.41 -5.92
C ALA A 92 12.52 8.28 -7.02
N PHE A 93 12.68 9.60 -6.92
CA PHE A 93 12.04 10.59 -7.82
C PHE A 93 12.57 10.55 -9.24
N CYS A 94 13.76 9.98 -9.43
CA CYS A 94 14.39 9.81 -10.73
C CYS A 94 14.09 8.45 -11.36
N THR A 95 12.90 7.91 -11.08
CA THR A 95 12.37 6.71 -11.73
C THR A 95 10.96 7.02 -12.28
N PRO A 96 10.52 6.34 -13.36
CA PRO A 96 9.26 6.67 -14.02
C PRO A 96 8.05 6.31 -13.15
N HIS A 97 7.01 7.15 -13.19
CA HIS A 97 5.69 6.73 -12.77
C HIS A 97 5.13 5.69 -13.75
N VAL A 98 4.09 4.98 -13.29
CA VAL A 98 3.42 3.96 -14.09
C VAL A 98 2.82 4.58 -15.36
N PRO A 99 3.12 4.03 -16.55
CA PRO A 99 2.60 4.56 -17.80
C PRO A 99 1.07 4.53 -17.87
N LEU A 100 0.50 5.54 -18.55
CA LEU A 100 -0.95 5.64 -18.77
C LEU A 100 -1.41 4.90 -20.03
N ASP A 101 -0.51 4.66 -20.98
CA ASP A 101 -0.81 3.93 -22.21
C ASP A 101 -0.62 2.42 -22.02
N ALA A 102 -1.48 1.62 -22.65
CA ALA A 102 -1.55 0.18 -22.42
C ALA A 102 -0.26 -0.57 -22.81
N ASP A 103 0.36 -0.19 -23.94
CA ASP A 103 1.56 -0.85 -24.44
C ASP A 103 2.75 -0.66 -23.49
N ASN A 104 2.97 0.56 -23.01
CA ASN A 104 4.05 0.81 -22.05
C ASN A 104 3.70 0.35 -20.64
N LEU A 105 2.41 0.30 -20.26
CA LEU A 105 1.96 -0.27 -19.01
C LEU A 105 2.34 -1.77 -18.94
N GLU A 106 2.08 -2.54 -19.99
CA GLU A 106 2.45 -3.96 -20.04
C GLU A 106 3.96 -4.16 -19.97
N ARG A 107 4.74 -3.32 -20.67
CA ARG A 107 6.21 -3.36 -20.63
C ARG A 107 6.77 -3.01 -19.26
N PHE A 108 6.22 -1.96 -18.62
CA PHE A 108 6.57 -1.56 -17.26
C PHE A 108 6.29 -2.68 -16.27
N ASP A 109 5.07 -3.22 -16.30
CA ASP A 109 4.64 -4.32 -15.45
C ASP A 109 5.54 -5.56 -15.59
N SER A 110 5.92 -5.88 -16.83
CA SER A 110 6.78 -7.03 -17.14
C SER A 110 8.18 -6.84 -16.56
N ALA A 111 8.82 -5.69 -16.83
CA ALA A 111 10.14 -5.37 -16.30
C ALA A 111 10.17 -5.41 -14.76
N VAL A 112 9.15 -4.85 -14.12
CA VAL A 112 9.02 -4.86 -12.65
C VAL A 112 8.85 -6.28 -12.10
N MET A 113 7.95 -7.07 -12.68
CA MET A 113 7.67 -8.42 -12.18
C MET A 113 8.80 -9.41 -12.49
N GLU A 114 9.54 -9.23 -13.58
CA GLU A 114 10.75 -10.01 -13.89
C GLU A 114 11.83 -9.74 -12.84
N ALA A 115 12.11 -8.48 -12.52
CA ALA A 115 13.05 -8.11 -11.46
C ALA A 115 12.67 -8.72 -10.10
N VAL A 116 11.39 -8.67 -9.73
CA VAL A 116 10.90 -9.29 -8.50
C VAL A 116 11.09 -10.81 -8.54
N ARG A 117 10.81 -11.45 -9.68
CA ARG A 117 10.98 -12.91 -9.83
C ARG A 117 12.44 -13.32 -9.65
N GLU A 118 13.36 -12.59 -10.26
CA GLU A 118 14.81 -12.80 -10.09
C GLU A 118 15.23 -12.62 -8.63
N ALA A 119 14.77 -11.55 -7.98
CA ALA A 119 15.06 -11.29 -6.58
C ALA A 119 14.55 -12.42 -5.69
N VAL A 120 13.32 -12.90 -5.90
CA VAL A 120 12.73 -14.01 -5.15
C VAL A 120 13.47 -15.32 -5.39
N ASP A 121 13.80 -15.64 -6.64
CA ASP A 121 14.51 -16.86 -6.99
C ASP A 121 15.93 -16.87 -6.40
N MET A 122 16.63 -15.73 -6.45
CA MET A 122 17.93 -15.56 -5.80
C MET A 122 17.82 -15.71 -4.27
N ALA A 123 16.83 -15.07 -3.64
CA ALA A 123 16.63 -15.17 -2.21
C ALA A 123 16.35 -16.60 -1.74
N LEU A 124 15.53 -17.35 -2.49
CA LEU A 124 15.23 -18.75 -2.21
C LEU A 124 16.45 -19.66 -2.38
N ALA A 125 17.26 -19.43 -3.41
CA ALA A 125 18.51 -20.16 -3.62
C ALA A 125 19.52 -19.90 -2.49
N ASN A 126 19.46 -18.74 -1.86
CA ASN A 126 20.35 -18.31 -0.78
C ASN A 126 19.78 -18.53 0.63
N MET A 127 18.65 -19.23 0.78
CA MET A 127 18.07 -19.51 2.09
C MET A 127 19.01 -20.35 2.96
N LYS A 128 19.37 -19.81 4.13
CA LYS A 128 20.27 -20.45 5.10
C LYS A 128 19.74 -20.29 6.52
N SER A 129 20.17 -21.16 7.42
CA SER A 129 20.00 -20.91 8.86
C SER A 129 20.76 -19.63 9.20
N ALA A 130 20.11 -18.74 9.94
CA ALA A 130 20.52 -17.36 10.12
C ALA A 130 20.41 -16.91 11.58
N SER A 131 21.13 -15.84 11.85
CA SER A 131 21.05 -14.98 13.02
C SER A 131 20.99 -13.54 12.51
N LEU A 132 20.57 -12.62 13.36
CA LEU A 132 20.51 -11.21 12.99
C LEU A 132 21.20 -10.35 14.04
N GLY A 133 21.71 -9.21 13.58
CA GLY A 133 22.21 -8.17 14.44
C GLY A 133 21.59 -6.83 14.04
N ILE A 134 21.21 -6.05 15.04
CA ILE A 134 20.58 -4.74 14.85
C ILE A 134 21.48 -3.68 15.46
N GLY A 135 21.72 -2.62 14.68
CA GLY A 135 22.46 -1.44 15.09
C GLY A 135 21.68 -0.17 14.76
N SER A 136 22.00 0.90 15.48
CA SER A 136 21.51 2.24 15.16
C SER A 136 22.63 3.25 15.33
N GLY A 137 22.58 4.29 14.50
CA GLY A 137 23.53 5.40 14.51
C GLY A 137 22.90 6.61 13.86
N GLN A 138 23.72 7.51 13.35
CA GLN A 138 23.26 8.74 12.73
C GLN A 138 23.88 8.91 11.34
N SER A 139 23.12 9.50 10.43
CA SER A 139 23.65 10.03 9.17
C SER A 139 23.21 11.47 9.00
N MET A 140 24.08 12.29 8.43
CA MET A 140 23.85 13.73 8.24
C MET A 140 23.39 14.09 6.83
N VAL A 141 23.15 13.08 5.97
CA VAL A 141 22.84 13.30 4.55
C VAL A 141 21.48 13.95 4.28
N ASN A 142 20.53 13.88 5.21
CA ASN A 142 19.25 14.58 5.09
C ASN A 142 19.26 15.99 5.71
N VAL A 143 18.24 16.78 5.40
CA VAL A 143 17.90 18.08 6.01
C VAL A 143 16.39 18.29 5.89
N ASN A 144 15.79 19.11 6.78
CA ASN A 144 14.40 19.50 6.60
C ASN A 144 14.24 20.30 5.29
N ASN A 145 13.11 20.14 4.59
CA ASN A 145 12.89 20.68 3.25
C ASN A 145 11.87 21.84 3.21
N GLU A 146 11.34 22.27 4.35
CA GLU A 146 10.28 23.27 4.43
C GLU A 146 10.82 24.62 4.91
N ALA A 147 10.54 25.68 4.13
CA ALA A 147 10.85 27.06 4.52
C ALA A 147 9.64 27.98 4.35
N PHE A 148 9.51 28.96 5.24
CA PHE A 148 8.49 30.00 5.15
C PHE A 148 9.08 31.27 4.58
N VAL A 149 8.63 31.65 3.39
CA VAL A 149 9.24 32.74 2.60
C VAL A 149 8.13 33.58 1.99
N GLY A 150 8.12 34.89 2.28
CA GLY A 150 7.18 35.83 1.66
C GLY A 150 5.71 35.49 1.90
N GLY A 151 5.36 34.98 3.08
CA GLY A 151 3.98 34.64 3.45
C GLY A 151 3.47 33.28 2.95
N ARG A 152 4.35 32.44 2.37
CA ARG A 152 4.02 31.11 1.87
C ARG A 152 5.06 30.07 2.31
N TRP A 153 4.59 28.84 2.50
CA TRP A 153 5.46 27.69 2.65
C TRP A 153 5.92 27.18 1.29
N ILE A 154 7.22 26.90 1.18
CA ILE A 154 7.82 26.26 0.01
C ILE A 154 8.43 24.91 0.43
N ASP A 155 8.31 23.91 -0.45
CA ASP A 155 8.99 22.63 -0.34
C ASP A 155 10.32 22.67 -1.11
N THR A 156 11.23 21.76 -0.80
CA THR A 156 12.55 21.65 -1.46
C THR A 156 13.49 22.84 -1.16
N ALA A 157 13.37 23.41 0.04
CA ALA A 157 14.26 24.43 0.58
C ALA A 157 15.01 23.85 1.80
N PRO A 158 16.32 23.59 1.70
CA PRO A 158 17.12 23.10 2.82
C PRO A 158 16.99 24.03 4.03
N ASN A 159 16.47 23.50 5.13
CA ASN A 159 16.24 24.24 6.37
C ASN A 159 16.89 23.51 7.56
N PRO A 160 18.14 23.88 7.94
CA PRO A 160 18.83 23.23 9.05
C PRO A 160 18.25 23.58 10.43
N ASP A 161 17.41 24.62 10.53
CA ASP A 161 16.84 25.09 11.79
C ASP A 161 15.57 24.30 12.20
N ARG A 162 14.98 23.53 11.27
CA ARG A 162 13.81 22.68 11.53
C ARG A 162 14.21 21.23 11.78
N THR A 163 13.28 20.49 12.38
CA THR A 163 13.48 19.09 12.77
C THR A 163 13.90 18.22 11.58
N SER A 164 15.01 17.50 11.78
CA SER A 164 15.49 16.51 10.83
C SER A 164 15.92 15.26 11.61
N ASP A 165 15.26 14.14 11.34
CA ASP A 165 15.56 12.87 11.99
C ASP A 165 16.84 12.28 11.40
N LYS A 166 17.92 12.28 12.19
CA LYS A 166 19.23 11.74 11.77
C LYS A 166 19.36 10.24 12.03
N THR A 167 18.37 9.61 12.65
CA THR A 167 18.45 8.23 13.11
C THR A 167 18.51 7.28 11.92
N LEU A 168 19.55 6.46 11.90
CA LEU A 168 19.77 5.39 10.93
C LEU A 168 19.67 4.05 11.66
N THR A 169 18.83 3.15 11.19
CA THR A 169 18.66 1.81 11.76
C THR A 169 19.13 0.78 10.74
N VAL A 170 19.99 -0.15 11.16
CA VAL A 170 20.62 -1.16 10.28
C VAL A 170 20.41 -2.55 10.86
N ILE A 171 19.98 -3.47 10.00
CA ILE A 171 19.81 -4.89 10.30
C ILE A 171 20.78 -5.66 9.42
N LYS A 172 21.66 -6.45 10.05
CA LYS A 172 22.58 -7.35 9.37
C LYS A 172 22.12 -8.78 9.58
N VAL A 173 21.90 -9.51 8.48
CA VAL A 173 21.51 -10.92 8.52
C VAL A 173 22.72 -11.77 8.18
N ILE A 174 23.09 -12.68 9.08
CA ILE A 174 24.30 -13.50 8.98
C ILE A 174 23.90 -14.97 9.14
N SER A 175 24.44 -15.83 8.29
CA SER A 175 24.28 -17.27 8.44
C SER A 175 24.93 -17.78 9.73
N THR A 176 24.50 -18.93 10.22
CA THR A 176 25.15 -19.58 11.38
C THR A 176 26.60 -20.01 11.11
N ALA A 177 27.05 -19.96 9.85
CA ALA A 177 28.44 -20.19 9.43
C ALA A 177 29.30 -18.91 9.47
N GLY A 178 28.69 -17.74 9.69
CA GLY A 178 29.37 -16.44 9.72
C GLY A 178 29.35 -15.68 8.40
N ASP A 179 28.79 -16.25 7.32
CA ASP A 179 28.64 -15.55 6.03
C ASP A 179 27.48 -14.56 6.08
N ASP A 180 27.67 -13.37 5.52
CA ASP A 180 26.59 -12.40 5.34
C ASP A 180 25.53 -12.94 4.37
N ILE A 181 24.25 -12.69 4.66
CA ILE A 181 23.11 -13.08 3.80
C ILE A 181 22.51 -11.84 3.14
N GLY A 182 22.38 -10.75 3.88
CA GLY A 182 21.86 -9.49 3.38
C GLY A 182 21.79 -8.43 4.47
N ILE A 183 21.57 -7.19 4.04
CA ILE A 183 21.51 -6.01 4.91
C ILE A 183 20.20 -5.29 4.63
N MET A 184 19.56 -4.76 5.68
CA MET A 184 18.46 -3.82 5.56
C MET A 184 18.81 -2.56 6.32
N TYR A 185 18.45 -1.39 5.81
CA TYR A 185 18.57 -0.15 6.56
C TYR A 185 17.35 0.75 6.34
N SER A 186 17.04 1.55 7.35
CA SER A 186 15.97 2.53 7.32
C SER A 186 16.48 3.91 7.74
N TYR A 187 16.10 4.91 6.97
CA TYR A 187 16.51 6.30 7.14
C TYR A 187 15.46 7.24 6.54
N GLY A 188 15.26 8.42 7.12
CA GLY A 188 14.24 9.38 6.68
C GLY A 188 14.80 10.38 5.67
N VAL A 189 14.79 10.05 4.39
CA VAL A 189 15.23 10.97 3.33
C VAL A 189 14.44 10.76 2.04
N ARG A 190 14.00 11.87 1.43
CA ARG A 190 13.47 11.84 0.06
C ARG A 190 14.62 11.59 -0.92
N SER A 191 14.50 10.56 -1.74
CA SER A 191 15.53 10.19 -2.72
C SER A 191 15.33 10.98 -4.02
N GLY A 192 16.03 12.11 -4.16
CA GLY A 192 15.84 13.08 -5.23
C GLY A 192 16.98 14.08 -5.40
N CYS A 193 18.24 13.64 -5.20
CA CYS A 193 19.42 14.45 -5.49
C CYS A 193 19.49 14.87 -6.96
N ALA A 194 19.11 13.98 -7.87
CA ALA A 194 19.15 14.19 -9.32
C ALA A 194 17.82 14.71 -9.90
N ASP A 195 16.84 15.05 -9.06
CA ASP A 195 15.52 15.51 -9.52
C ASP A 195 15.64 16.88 -10.21
N ALA A 196 15.02 17.03 -11.39
CA ALA A 196 15.18 18.19 -12.26
C ALA A 196 13.96 19.13 -12.21
N PRO A 197 14.11 20.43 -12.53
CA PRO A 197 12.98 21.35 -12.69
C PRO A 197 11.87 20.81 -13.60
N ARG A 198 10.60 20.98 -13.19
CA ARG A 198 9.50 21.12 -14.18
C ARG A 198 9.90 22.20 -15.19
N GLY A 199 9.95 21.84 -16.48
CA GLY A 199 10.48 22.66 -17.57
C GLY A 199 11.83 22.20 -18.17
N MET A 200 12.50 21.20 -17.58
CA MET A 200 13.64 20.46 -18.16
C MET A 200 13.24 19.00 -18.47
N GLU A 201 11.99 18.79 -18.91
CA GLU A 201 11.36 17.47 -19.14
C GLU A 201 11.90 16.74 -20.39
N THR A 202 13.12 17.03 -20.80
CA THR A 202 13.78 16.37 -21.93
C THR A 202 15.19 15.99 -21.50
N GLY A 203 15.52 14.69 -21.56
CA GLY A 203 16.87 14.22 -21.25
C GLY A 203 17.06 13.71 -19.82
N ARG A 204 15.98 13.43 -19.07
CA ARG A 204 16.11 12.79 -17.74
C ARG A 204 16.69 11.39 -17.90
N LEU A 205 17.46 10.97 -16.91
CA LEU A 205 18.01 9.63 -16.84
C LEU A 205 17.48 8.91 -15.61
N ILE A 206 17.13 7.63 -15.77
CA ILE A 206 16.68 6.80 -14.66
C ILE A 206 17.87 6.53 -13.74
N THR A 207 17.68 6.76 -12.45
CA THR A 207 18.62 6.41 -11.37
C THR A 207 17.84 6.10 -10.09
N PRO A 208 18.27 5.12 -9.28
CA PRO A 208 17.68 4.86 -7.96
C PRO A 208 18.09 5.93 -6.92
N ASP A 209 18.86 6.93 -7.35
CA ASP A 209 19.28 8.11 -6.60
C ASP A 209 20.04 7.74 -5.31
N LEU A 210 20.20 8.66 -4.35
CA LEU A 210 21.15 8.55 -3.23
C LEU A 210 20.97 7.26 -2.41
N THR A 211 19.72 6.80 -2.24
CA THR A 211 19.40 5.61 -1.45
C THR A 211 19.80 4.35 -2.20
N GLY A 212 19.62 4.33 -3.53
CA GLY A 212 20.10 3.23 -4.36
C GLY A 212 21.61 3.21 -4.52
N GLU A 213 22.24 4.37 -4.66
CA GLU A 213 23.71 4.50 -4.67
C GLU A 213 24.33 3.96 -3.37
N ALA A 214 23.70 4.24 -2.21
CA ALA A 214 24.12 3.64 -0.94
C ALA A 214 23.97 2.11 -0.93
N CYS A 215 22.87 1.57 -1.48
CA CYS A 215 22.70 0.12 -1.64
C CYS A 215 23.80 -0.47 -2.52
N ILE A 216 24.09 0.14 -3.68
CA ILE A 216 25.12 -0.32 -4.62
C ILE A 216 26.50 -0.34 -3.96
N ALA A 217 26.89 0.75 -3.29
CA ALA A 217 28.19 0.83 -2.61
C ALA A 217 28.35 -0.25 -1.51
N LEU A 218 27.28 -0.55 -0.77
CA LEU A 218 27.28 -1.60 0.24
C LEU A 218 27.28 -3.00 -0.40
N GLU A 219 26.55 -3.21 -1.50
CA GLU A 219 26.54 -4.48 -2.25
C GLU A 219 27.92 -4.81 -2.84
N GLU A 220 28.63 -3.81 -3.35
CA GLU A 220 30.01 -3.95 -3.83
C GLU A 220 30.97 -4.38 -2.71
N GLN A 221 30.76 -3.88 -1.49
CA GLN A 221 31.65 -4.16 -0.36
C GLN A 221 31.32 -5.49 0.35
N TYR A 222 30.05 -5.79 0.58
CA TYR A 222 29.61 -6.94 1.38
C TYR A 222 29.18 -8.13 0.53
N HIS A 223 29.03 -7.95 -0.79
CA HIS A 223 28.65 -9.01 -1.75
C HIS A 223 27.32 -9.71 -1.40
N VAL A 224 26.38 -8.97 -0.80
CA VAL A 224 25.04 -9.43 -0.43
C VAL A 224 24.00 -8.38 -0.79
N PRO A 225 22.74 -8.74 -1.08
CA PRO A 225 21.68 -7.77 -1.35
C PRO A 225 21.44 -6.80 -0.17
N VAL A 226 21.21 -5.53 -0.48
CA VAL A 226 21.01 -4.45 0.52
C VAL A 226 19.70 -3.71 0.28
N LEU A 227 18.77 -3.78 1.22
CA LEU A 227 17.45 -3.14 1.11
C LEU A 227 17.43 -1.80 1.86
N TYR A 228 17.04 -0.74 1.15
CA TYR A 228 16.61 0.50 1.76
C TYR A 228 15.10 0.46 2.04
N LEU A 229 14.70 0.84 3.24
CA LEU A 229 13.31 0.96 3.66
C LEU A 229 13.02 2.42 4.04
N ASN A 230 12.20 3.09 3.24
CA ASN A 230 11.93 4.50 3.39
C ASN A 230 11.27 4.79 4.75
N SER A 231 11.76 5.81 5.46
CA SER A 231 11.22 6.23 6.75
C SER A 231 10.43 7.54 6.63
N ALA A 232 10.29 8.27 7.74
CA ALA A 232 9.64 9.55 7.82
C ALA A 232 10.41 10.63 7.04
N ALA A 233 10.01 10.83 5.78
CA ALA A 233 10.72 11.68 4.82
C ALA A 233 9.86 12.81 4.21
N ALA A 234 8.61 12.98 4.66
CA ALA A 234 7.69 13.97 4.07
C ALA A 234 8.25 15.40 4.05
N ASP A 235 8.94 15.76 5.13
CA ASP A 235 9.55 17.06 5.36
C ASP A 235 11.08 17.00 5.24
N GLN A 236 11.63 15.91 4.68
CA GLN A 236 13.07 15.70 4.55
C GLN A 236 13.49 15.74 3.08
N MET A 237 14.71 16.22 2.83
CA MET A 237 15.37 16.16 1.53
C MET A 237 16.86 15.87 1.73
N PRO A 238 17.60 15.55 0.66
CA PRO A 238 19.05 15.46 0.72
C PRO A 238 19.63 16.83 1.06
N ARG A 239 20.72 16.87 1.84
CA ARG A 239 21.41 18.12 2.20
C ARG A 239 21.98 18.86 0.98
N GLU A 240 22.25 18.10 -0.09
CA GLU A 240 22.68 18.60 -1.38
C GLU A 240 21.79 17.97 -2.48
N ALA A 241 21.27 18.79 -3.39
CA ALA A 241 20.46 18.36 -4.53
C ALA A 241 20.72 19.27 -5.73
N ALA A 242 20.54 18.74 -6.95
CA ALA A 242 20.72 19.49 -8.18
C ALA A 242 19.73 20.65 -8.29
N LEU A 243 18.54 20.47 -7.70
CA LEU A 243 17.51 21.46 -7.62
C LEU A 243 17.09 21.74 -6.18
N TYR A 244 17.12 23.01 -5.79
CA TYR A 244 16.58 23.46 -4.51
C TYR A 244 16.16 24.93 -4.56
N PHE A 245 15.42 25.37 -3.55
CA PHE A 245 15.17 26.77 -3.30
C PHE A 245 16.17 27.29 -2.27
N GLU A 246 16.97 28.27 -2.66
CA GLU A 246 17.80 29.03 -1.72
C GLU A 246 16.96 30.17 -1.15
N VAL A 247 16.92 30.26 0.18
CA VAL A 247 16.31 31.40 0.89
C VAL A 247 17.40 32.43 1.13
N ASN A 248 17.26 33.61 0.51
CA ASN A 248 18.21 34.71 0.61
C ASN A 248 18.03 35.46 1.94
N GLU A 249 19.05 36.21 2.36
CA GLU A 249 19.02 37.02 3.60
C GLU A 249 17.87 38.05 3.65
N ASP A 250 17.40 38.51 2.48
CA ASP A 250 16.29 39.45 2.36
C ASP A 250 14.90 38.80 2.51
N GLY A 251 14.84 37.50 2.79
CA GLY A 251 13.61 36.74 2.95
C GLY A 251 12.91 36.38 1.63
N SER A 252 13.58 36.57 0.48
CA SER A 252 13.14 36.03 -0.81
C SER A 252 13.68 34.60 -1.01
N ALA A 253 13.03 33.81 -1.87
CA ALA A 253 13.56 32.52 -2.29
C ALA A 253 13.78 32.49 -3.79
N ALA A 254 14.93 31.95 -4.19
CA ALA A 254 15.28 31.78 -5.58
C ALA A 254 15.57 30.30 -5.85
N LYS A 255 15.03 29.81 -6.96
CA LYS A 255 15.33 28.48 -7.47
C LYS A 255 16.81 28.44 -7.88
N ARG A 256 17.55 27.48 -7.34
CA ARG A 256 18.94 27.21 -7.73
C ARG A 256 18.97 25.89 -8.46
N ILE A 257 19.57 25.92 -9.64
CA ILE A 257 20.00 24.74 -10.39
C ILE A 257 21.51 24.77 -10.29
N TRP A 258 22.09 23.75 -9.68
CA TRP A 258 23.53 23.66 -9.66
C TRP A 258 23.98 23.25 -11.06
N ASP A 259 24.73 24.15 -11.70
CA ASP A 259 25.34 23.97 -13.02
C ASP A 259 24.36 23.76 -14.20
N GLU A 260 23.78 24.87 -14.68
CA GLU A 260 22.97 24.90 -15.92
C GLU A 260 23.72 24.36 -17.16
N LYS A 261 25.06 24.24 -17.13
CA LYS A 261 25.84 23.71 -18.27
C LYS A 261 25.97 22.19 -18.27
N ASN A 262 26.00 21.55 -17.09
CA ASN A 262 26.25 20.11 -16.96
C ASN A 262 24.96 19.28 -16.74
N GLY A 263 23.82 19.91 -16.44
CA GLY A 263 22.50 19.26 -16.52
C GLY A 263 22.33 18.05 -15.57
N ILE A 264 21.73 16.96 -16.10
CA ILE A 264 21.41 15.73 -15.34
C ILE A 264 22.64 15.03 -14.74
N ASP A 265 23.81 15.15 -15.39
CA ASP A 265 25.05 14.50 -14.95
C ASP A 265 25.50 15.01 -13.57
N PHE A 266 25.32 16.32 -13.32
CA PHE A 266 25.66 16.89 -12.02
C PHE A 266 24.77 16.34 -10.89
N GLY A 267 23.47 16.16 -11.15
CA GLY A 267 22.57 15.54 -10.18
C GLY A 267 22.95 14.10 -9.86
N ILE A 268 23.41 13.35 -10.86
CA ILE A 268 23.93 11.99 -10.68
C ILE A 268 25.22 11.99 -9.82
N GLU A 269 26.11 12.97 -10.01
CA GLU A 269 27.30 13.13 -9.16
C GLU A 269 26.95 13.42 -7.71
N ILE A 270 25.95 14.29 -7.45
CA ILE A 270 25.47 14.54 -6.08
C ILE A 270 24.87 13.26 -5.49
N SER A 271 24.04 12.54 -6.26
CA SER A 271 23.44 11.27 -5.84
C SER A 271 24.52 10.28 -5.37
N LYS A 272 25.58 10.10 -6.16
CA LYS A 272 26.73 9.23 -5.81
C LYS A 272 27.45 9.70 -4.55
N LYS A 273 27.68 11.01 -4.42
CA LYS A 273 28.33 11.59 -3.24
C LYS A 273 27.50 11.35 -1.97
N MET A 274 26.20 11.70 -2.00
CA MET A 274 25.31 11.55 -0.85
C MET A 274 25.08 10.07 -0.51
N GLY A 275 24.92 9.21 -1.52
CA GLY A 275 24.81 7.76 -1.34
C GLY A 275 26.08 7.14 -0.73
N GLY A 276 27.26 7.59 -1.16
CA GLY A 276 28.54 7.18 -0.57
C GLY A 276 28.66 7.58 0.90
N GLU A 277 28.31 8.81 1.25
CA GLU A 277 28.31 9.28 2.66
C GLU A 277 27.32 8.50 3.54
N LEU A 278 26.13 8.19 2.99
CA LEU A 278 25.16 7.34 3.66
C LEU A 278 25.70 5.92 3.86
N ALA A 279 26.35 5.35 2.84
CA ALA A 279 27.00 4.04 2.93
C ALA A 279 28.11 4.02 3.98
N GLU A 280 28.95 5.06 4.08
CA GLU A 280 29.95 5.17 5.17
C GLU A 280 29.28 5.16 6.56
N SER A 281 28.20 5.93 6.73
CA SER A 281 27.44 5.96 7.99
C SER A 281 26.89 4.56 8.35
N ILE A 282 26.42 3.82 7.35
CA ILE A 282 25.92 2.44 7.52
C ILE A 282 27.06 1.48 7.88
N LYS A 283 28.23 1.63 7.24
CA LYS A 283 29.41 0.79 7.50
C LYS A 283 29.94 0.95 8.91
N ASP A 284 29.97 2.18 9.42
CA ASP A 284 30.35 2.45 10.80
C ASP A 284 29.44 1.69 11.78
N ILE A 285 28.12 1.68 11.53
CA ILE A 285 27.16 0.91 12.33
C ILE A 285 27.40 -0.59 12.16
N LEU A 286 27.54 -1.09 10.92
CA LEU A 286 27.76 -2.51 10.62
C LEU A 286 29.00 -3.06 11.33
N SER A 287 30.07 -2.25 11.48
CA SER A 287 31.30 -2.65 12.16
C SER A 287 31.09 -2.99 13.64
N GLY A 288 30.06 -2.43 14.27
CA GLY A 288 29.70 -2.65 15.68
C GLY A 288 28.63 -3.71 15.90
N ILE A 289 27.97 -4.20 14.83
CA ILE A 289 26.88 -5.17 14.96
C ILE A 289 27.44 -6.56 15.27
N LYS A 290 26.91 -7.17 16.34
CA LYS A 290 27.06 -8.59 16.63
C LYS A 290 25.77 -9.32 16.27
N ALA A 291 25.85 -10.32 15.39
CA ALA A 291 24.68 -11.10 14.99
C ALA A 291 24.40 -12.21 16.00
N GLU A 292 23.91 -11.81 17.17
CA GLU A 292 23.60 -12.69 18.30
C GLU A 292 22.08 -12.81 18.56
N GLY A 293 21.25 -12.15 17.74
CA GLY A 293 19.80 -12.17 17.86
C GLY A 293 19.22 -13.56 17.63
N GLU A 294 18.21 -13.93 18.44
CA GLU A 294 17.51 -15.21 18.32
C GLU A 294 16.63 -15.28 17.05
N GLY A 295 16.29 -14.12 16.47
CA GLY A 295 15.40 -14.06 15.31
C GLY A 295 13.95 -14.32 15.69
N VAL A 296 13.50 -13.84 16.84
CA VAL A 296 12.11 -13.88 17.26
C VAL A 296 11.31 -12.88 16.41
N LEU A 297 10.31 -13.39 15.70
CA LEU A 297 9.50 -12.62 14.77
C LEU A 297 8.11 -12.41 15.37
N GLY A 298 7.61 -11.18 15.26
CA GLY A 298 6.21 -10.85 15.55
C GLY A 298 5.65 -9.99 14.43
N HIS A 299 4.35 -10.10 14.21
CA HIS A 299 3.64 -9.33 13.20
C HIS A 299 2.20 -9.09 13.67
N ALA A 300 1.71 -7.86 13.55
CA ALA A 300 0.32 -7.52 13.82
C ALA A 300 -0.16 -6.45 12.85
N ARG A 301 -1.47 -6.42 12.61
CA ARG A 301 -2.13 -5.46 11.73
C ARG A 301 -3.35 -4.90 12.44
N SER A 302 -3.61 -3.62 12.22
CA SER A 302 -4.78 -2.90 12.71
C SER A 302 -5.10 -1.78 11.72
N SER A 303 -6.11 -0.98 12.03
CA SER A 303 -6.40 0.25 11.31
C SER A 303 -7.15 1.22 12.20
N PHE A 304 -7.19 2.48 11.80
CA PHE A 304 -8.05 3.47 12.41
C PHE A 304 -8.73 4.30 11.33
N ASP A 305 -9.93 4.77 11.62
CA ASP A 305 -10.65 5.69 10.73
C ASP A 305 -10.38 7.13 11.16
N TRP A 306 -9.97 7.96 10.20
CA TRP A 306 -9.68 9.37 10.45
C TRP A 306 -10.44 10.29 9.51
N GLU A 307 -10.82 11.47 9.97
CA GLU A 307 -11.50 12.44 9.13
C GLU A 307 -10.63 12.88 7.95
N ASN A 308 -11.24 12.90 6.76
CA ASN A 308 -10.62 13.52 5.58
C ASN A 308 -10.52 15.04 5.78
N ILE A 309 -9.67 15.70 4.97
CA ILE A 309 -9.40 17.14 5.09
C ILE A 309 -10.67 18.01 4.99
N LYS A 310 -11.71 17.53 4.28
CA LYS A 310 -13.01 18.21 4.15
C LYS A 310 -13.89 18.07 5.39
N GLY A 311 -13.69 17.02 6.20
CA GLY A 311 -14.52 16.68 7.35
C GLY A 311 -15.87 16.07 7.00
N ASP A 312 -16.07 15.64 5.76
CA ASP A 312 -17.33 15.08 5.27
C ASP A 312 -17.31 13.54 5.18
N ALA A 313 -16.13 12.93 5.32
CA ALA A 313 -15.96 11.48 5.35
C ALA A 313 -14.78 11.07 6.25
N LYS A 314 -14.74 9.79 6.59
CA LYS A 314 -13.56 9.16 7.20
C LYS A 314 -12.80 8.35 6.17
N VAL A 315 -11.49 8.27 6.34
CA VAL A 315 -10.54 7.47 5.56
C VAL A 315 -9.97 6.43 6.50
N ASN A 316 -10.04 5.15 6.12
CA ASN A 316 -9.38 4.09 6.86
C ASN A 316 -7.87 4.12 6.60
N ILE A 317 -7.09 4.12 7.67
CA ILE A 317 -5.62 4.11 7.64
C ILE A 317 -5.12 2.77 8.21
N PRO A 318 -4.59 1.88 7.37
CA PRO A 318 -4.01 0.63 7.85
C PRO A 318 -2.69 0.88 8.59
N VAL A 319 -2.50 0.13 9.68
CA VAL A 319 -1.30 0.14 10.50
C VAL A 319 -0.77 -1.27 10.60
N GLU A 320 0.49 -1.47 10.22
CA GLU A 320 1.14 -2.77 10.33
C GLU A 320 2.37 -2.63 11.23
N VAL A 321 2.65 -3.64 12.06
CA VAL A 321 3.87 -3.67 12.88
C VAL A 321 4.57 -5.02 12.75
N ILE A 322 5.89 -4.98 12.64
CA ILE A 322 6.76 -6.15 12.71
C ILE A 322 7.73 -5.95 13.86
N THR A 323 7.91 -6.98 14.68
CA THR A 323 8.98 -7.04 15.69
C THR A 323 10.01 -8.07 15.28
N ILE A 324 11.29 -7.72 15.47
CA ILE A 324 12.44 -8.60 15.23
C ILE A 324 13.35 -8.49 16.45
N ASP A 325 13.31 -9.48 17.34
CA ASP A 325 13.97 -9.39 18.65
C ASP A 325 13.62 -8.05 19.36
N ASP A 326 14.60 -7.20 19.66
CA ASP A 326 14.42 -5.89 20.32
C ASP A 326 14.16 -4.71 19.34
N LEU A 327 13.84 -4.99 18.07
CA LEU A 327 13.46 -3.99 17.07
C LEU A 327 11.94 -3.97 16.89
N ALA A 328 11.35 -2.77 16.96
CA ALA A 328 10.00 -2.48 16.53
C ALA A 328 9.95 -1.70 15.21
N LEU A 329 9.21 -2.23 14.23
CA LEU A 329 8.91 -1.54 12.98
C LEU A 329 7.42 -1.27 12.92
N ALA A 330 7.03 -0.02 12.67
CA ALA A 330 5.66 0.34 12.29
C ALA A 330 5.63 0.76 10.84
N ALA A 331 4.56 0.45 10.12
CA ALA A 331 4.46 0.67 8.68
C ALA A 331 3.12 1.29 8.29
N VAL A 332 3.16 2.18 7.29
CA VAL A 332 2.00 2.89 6.74
C VAL A 332 2.20 3.20 5.26
N LYS A 333 1.09 3.44 4.54
CA LYS A 333 1.06 3.83 3.13
C LYS A 333 1.45 5.31 2.89
N THR A 334 1.24 6.15 3.89
CA THR A 334 1.35 7.61 3.79
C THR A 334 2.80 8.09 3.98
N GLU A 335 3.15 9.22 3.39
CA GLU A 335 4.34 10.00 3.76
C GLU A 335 4.13 10.70 5.11
N ILE A 336 5.08 10.56 6.04
CA ILE A 336 4.99 11.16 7.37
C ILE A 336 6.23 12.02 7.68
N SER A 337 6.06 13.01 8.56
CA SER A 337 7.10 13.94 8.98
C SER A 337 8.10 13.32 9.97
N ALA A 338 9.33 13.81 9.98
CA ALA A 338 10.39 13.37 10.90
C ALA A 338 9.98 13.47 12.39
N GLU A 339 9.16 14.46 12.74
CA GLU A 339 8.61 14.60 14.09
C GLU A 339 7.80 13.37 14.54
N THR A 340 7.03 12.76 13.63
CA THR A 340 6.23 11.56 13.92
C THR A 340 7.11 10.36 14.26
N SER A 341 8.24 10.20 13.55
CA SER A 341 9.25 9.16 13.84
C SER A 341 9.87 9.33 15.23
N ASN A 342 10.19 10.57 15.62
CA ASN A 342 10.67 10.88 16.97
C ASN A 342 9.64 10.55 18.06
N SER A 343 8.37 10.87 17.80
CA SER A 343 7.27 10.58 18.73
C SER A 343 7.02 9.08 18.87
N PHE A 344 7.10 8.32 17.78
CA PHE A 344 6.99 6.86 17.81
C PHE A 344 8.09 6.23 18.67
N ARG A 345 9.36 6.57 18.44
CA ARG A 345 10.46 6.02 19.25
C ARG A 345 10.31 6.30 20.75
N LYS A 346 9.75 7.45 21.13
CA LYS A 346 9.42 7.75 22.53
C LYS A 346 8.26 6.91 23.06
N ALA A 347 7.26 6.64 22.22
CA ALA A 347 6.09 5.86 22.59
C ALA A 347 6.37 4.36 22.73
N VAL A 348 7.45 3.86 22.14
CA VAL A 348 7.86 2.44 22.20
C VAL A 348 9.26 2.27 22.78
N ASP A 349 9.61 3.07 23.79
CA ASP A 349 10.95 3.12 24.41
C ASP A 349 11.37 1.82 25.12
N GLN A 350 10.45 0.88 25.30
CA GLN A 350 10.74 -0.48 25.74
C GLN A 350 11.54 -1.28 24.70
N PHE A 351 11.46 -0.91 23.41
CA PHE A 351 12.28 -1.51 22.36
C PHE A 351 13.60 -0.76 22.24
N LYS A 352 14.70 -1.51 22.14
CA LYS A 352 16.04 -0.90 21.98
C LYS A 352 16.16 -0.14 20.66
N TYR A 353 15.45 -0.60 19.64
CA TYR A 353 15.43 0.00 18.32
C TYR A 353 13.99 0.16 17.84
N ALA A 354 13.68 1.29 17.21
CA ALA A 354 12.37 1.52 16.62
C ALA A 354 12.46 2.42 15.39
N ALA A 355 11.68 2.08 14.36
CA ALA A 355 11.56 2.88 13.13
C ALA A 355 10.14 2.82 12.56
N ILE A 356 9.74 3.90 11.90
CA ILE A 356 8.55 3.90 11.04
C ILE A 356 8.99 3.73 9.59
N LEU A 357 8.26 2.92 8.84
CA LEU A 357 8.41 2.72 7.41
C LEU A 357 7.20 3.31 6.66
N THR A 358 7.47 4.04 5.58
CA THR A 358 6.45 4.65 4.71
C THR A 358 6.39 3.91 3.37
N PHE A 359 5.35 4.21 2.58
CA PHE A 359 5.08 3.55 1.29
C PHE A 359 4.98 2.02 1.37
N VAL A 360 4.63 1.49 2.54
CA VAL A 360 4.47 0.04 2.73
C VAL A 360 3.07 -0.35 2.32
N ASN A 361 2.98 -1.33 1.41
CA ASN A 361 1.74 -1.91 0.90
C ASN A 361 0.80 -0.88 0.23
N GLY A 362 1.34 0.24 -0.23
CA GLY A 362 0.63 1.26 -0.99
C GLY A 362 1.23 2.64 -0.85
N ASP A 363 0.59 3.59 -1.52
CA ASP A 363 0.91 5.02 -1.52
C ASP A 363 -0.38 5.79 -1.20
N GLN A 364 -0.32 6.68 -0.22
CA GLN A 364 -1.48 7.45 0.23
C GLN A 364 -1.11 8.87 0.67
N SER A 365 -0.44 9.66 -0.17
CA SER A 365 -0.19 11.09 0.08
C SER A 365 0.40 11.37 1.49
N TYR A 366 0.18 12.58 2.03
CA TYR A 366 0.78 13.05 3.27
C TYR A 366 -0.10 12.78 4.51
N MET A 367 0.53 12.33 5.59
CA MET A 367 0.03 12.32 6.96
C MET A 367 1.05 13.02 7.87
N PRO A 368 1.13 14.37 7.81
CA PRO A 368 2.11 15.12 8.58
C PRO A 368 1.70 15.25 10.05
N ALA A 369 2.65 15.61 10.91
CA ALA A 369 2.40 15.87 12.33
C ALA A 369 1.45 17.06 12.53
N ALA A 370 0.79 17.12 13.70
CA ALA A 370 -0.15 18.19 14.03
C ALA A 370 0.46 19.60 13.94
N THR A 371 1.73 19.75 14.27
CA THR A 371 2.52 20.98 14.14
C THR A 371 2.53 21.53 12.71
N ALA A 372 2.60 20.65 11.71
CA ALA A 372 2.56 21.05 10.30
C ALA A 372 1.21 21.69 9.90
N TYR A 373 0.11 21.29 10.55
CA TYR A 373 -1.20 21.93 10.36
C TYR A 373 -1.29 23.27 11.08
N ASP A 374 -0.72 23.36 12.29
CA ASP A 374 -0.68 24.59 13.07
C ASP A 374 0.14 25.68 12.35
N GLU A 375 1.20 25.27 11.65
CA GLU A 375 2.05 26.13 10.83
C GLU A 375 1.51 26.36 9.40
N GLY A 376 0.65 25.46 8.90
CA GLY A 376 0.12 25.51 7.54
C GLY A 376 1.14 25.14 6.45
N THR A 377 2.06 24.22 6.74
CA THR A 377 3.15 23.81 5.83
C THR A 377 2.66 23.17 4.53
N ARG A 378 3.58 22.92 3.59
CA ARG A 378 3.22 22.34 2.28
C ARG A 378 2.67 20.92 2.42
N ALA A 379 3.22 20.12 3.34
CA ALA A 379 2.72 18.77 3.60
C ALA A 379 1.28 18.80 4.13
N SER A 380 0.95 19.72 5.04
CA SER A 380 -0.41 19.83 5.59
C SER A 380 -1.42 20.37 4.58
N GLN A 381 -1.00 21.26 3.68
CA GLN A 381 -1.82 21.71 2.54
C GLN A 381 -2.09 20.63 1.49
N LYS A 382 -1.18 19.67 1.31
CA LYS A 382 -1.34 18.55 0.36
C LYS A 382 -1.98 17.32 0.99
N SER A 383 -2.10 17.26 2.32
CA SER A 383 -2.69 16.11 3.00
C SER A 383 -4.17 15.97 2.70
N SER A 384 -4.62 14.73 2.50
CA SER A 384 -6.03 14.38 2.41
C SER A 384 -6.68 14.13 3.79
N LEU A 385 -5.91 14.22 4.87
CA LEU A 385 -6.31 13.89 6.24
C LEU A 385 -6.37 15.16 7.11
N LYS A 386 -7.26 15.19 8.10
CA LYS A 386 -7.25 16.24 9.12
C LYS A 386 -6.10 16.07 10.10
N ARG A 387 -5.73 17.20 10.73
CA ARG A 387 -4.83 17.28 11.88
C ARG A 387 -5.09 16.18 12.90
N GLY A 388 -4.03 15.53 13.40
CA GLY A 388 -4.10 14.50 14.44
C GLY A 388 -3.93 13.06 13.94
N ALA A 389 -3.97 12.83 12.63
CA ALA A 389 -3.86 11.50 12.03
C ALA A 389 -2.52 10.82 12.34
N ALA A 390 -1.41 11.56 12.26
CA ALA A 390 -0.08 11.04 12.56
C ALA A 390 0.06 10.63 14.04
N GLU A 391 -0.55 11.38 14.95
CA GLU A 391 -0.54 11.07 16.38
C GLU A 391 -1.41 9.83 16.69
N GLU A 392 -2.53 9.66 15.99
CA GLU A 392 -3.36 8.45 16.10
C GLU A 392 -2.63 7.21 15.55
N PHE A 393 -1.90 7.36 14.44
CA PHE A 393 -1.02 6.31 13.93
C PHE A 393 -0.01 5.86 14.98
N VAL A 394 0.69 6.80 15.63
CA VAL A 394 1.66 6.47 16.69
C VAL A 394 1.00 5.76 17.86
N ARG A 395 -0.17 6.23 18.32
CA ARG A 395 -0.92 5.58 19.40
C ARG A 395 -1.31 4.14 19.04
N THR A 396 -1.83 3.95 17.83
CA THR A 396 -2.27 2.63 17.34
C THR A 396 -1.09 1.67 17.25
N ALA A 397 0.00 2.09 16.61
CA ALA A 397 1.20 1.28 16.46
C ALA A 397 1.84 0.93 17.82
N ALA A 398 1.94 1.89 18.74
CA ALA A 398 2.48 1.64 20.07
C ALA A 398 1.60 0.65 20.87
N ALA A 399 0.28 0.79 20.81
CA ALA A 399 -0.63 -0.12 21.49
C ALA A 399 -0.54 -1.57 20.94
N MET A 400 -0.32 -1.73 19.63
CA MET A 400 -0.06 -3.05 19.01
C MET A 400 1.24 -3.67 19.55
N LEU A 401 2.28 -2.85 19.72
CA LEU A 401 3.62 -3.28 20.16
C LEU A 401 3.72 -3.56 21.67
N GLU A 402 2.91 -2.89 22.49
CA GLU A 402 2.80 -3.16 23.93
C GLU A 402 1.96 -4.41 24.26
N GLY A 403 1.39 -5.07 23.26
CA GLY A 403 0.39 -6.13 23.45
C GLY A 403 -0.89 -5.64 24.13
N ARG A 404 -1.13 -4.31 24.12
CA ARG A 404 -2.32 -3.65 24.68
C ARG A 404 -3.47 -3.57 23.67
N LEU A 405 -3.20 -3.88 22.41
CA LEU A 405 -4.18 -4.43 21.47
C LEU A 405 -3.93 -5.93 21.41
N GLU A 406 -4.95 -6.70 21.75
CA GLU A 406 -4.92 -8.16 21.82
C GLU A 406 -4.28 -8.77 20.56
N ARG A 407 -3.57 -9.89 20.71
CA ARG A 407 -3.26 -10.79 19.59
C ARG A 407 -4.57 -11.11 18.90
N THR A 408 -4.83 -10.53 17.72
CA THR A 408 -5.98 -10.92 16.91
C THR A 408 -5.67 -12.24 16.21
N ASP A 409 -5.69 -13.34 16.97
CA ASP A 409 -6.20 -14.61 16.45
C ASP A 409 -7.72 -14.48 16.49
N ALA A 410 -8.34 -14.03 15.38
CA ALA A 410 -9.76 -14.11 14.99
C ALA A 410 -10.90 -13.85 16.00
N ASP A 411 -10.65 -13.59 17.27
CA ASP A 411 -11.63 -13.47 18.35
C ASP A 411 -11.03 -12.59 19.48
N SER A 412 -11.08 -11.26 19.35
CA SER A 412 -11.22 -10.28 20.45
C SER A 412 -10.78 -8.87 20.02
N ILE A 413 -11.76 -7.97 19.89
CA ILE A 413 -11.61 -6.53 20.17
C ILE A 413 -12.91 -6.11 20.86
N ALA A 414 -12.86 -6.01 22.19
CA ALA A 414 -13.81 -5.20 22.95
C ALA A 414 -13.15 -4.61 24.21
N ALA A 415 -13.05 -3.28 24.17
CA ALA A 415 -13.04 -2.34 25.30
C ALA A 415 -11.74 -2.03 26.06
N ALA A 416 -11.29 -0.78 25.88
CA ALA A 416 -10.84 0.06 26.99
C ALA A 416 -11.34 1.51 26.83
N SER A 417 -12.53 1.81 27.37
CA SER A 417 -12.72 3.04 28.15
C SER A 417 -13.72 2.77 29.29
N ALA A 418 -13.18 2.82 30.51
CA ALA A 418 -13.77 2.84 31.85
C ALA A 418 -15.22 2.33 32.11
N GLY A 419 -15.31 1.17 32.78
CA GLY A 419 -16.23 0.97 33.92
C GLY A 419 -17.28 -0.16 33.84
N LYS A 420 -17.05 -1.25 34.60
CA LYS A 420 -17.95 -2.37 35.04
C LYS A 420 -18.21 -3.58 34.10
N ILE A 421 -17.44 -4.67 34.33
CA ILE A 421 -17.83 -6.04 34.83
C ILE A 421 -19.14 -6.72 34.30
N ILE A 422 -18.95 -7.72 33.40
CA ILE A 422 -19.55 -9.09 33.10
C ILE A 422 -21.07 -9.22 32.72
N PHE A 423 -21.63 -10.06 31.80
CA PHE A 423 -21.37 -11.40 31.16
C PHE A 423 -22.04 -11.58 29.74
N GLU A 424 -21.46 -12.48 28.93
CA GLU A 424 -22.02 -13.42 27.90
C GLU A 424 -22.81 -12.93 26.65
N GLY A 425 -22.28 -13.26 25.46
CA GLY A 425 -22.96 -13.28 24.13
C GLY A 425 -22.32 -12.36 23.07
N LYS A 426 -21.85 -12.89 21.93
CA LYS A 426 -21.53 -12.07 20.74
C LYS A 426 -22.85 -11.64 20.08
N ASP A 427 -23.07 -10.35 19.90
CA ASP A 427 -24.25 -9.84 19.18
C ASP A 427 -24.17 -10.23 17.69
N ALA A 428 -25.24 -10.84 17.17
CA ALA A 428 -25.28 -11.49 15.85
C ALA A 428 -25.25 -10.52 14.64
N GLU A 429 -25.14 -9.21 14.88
CA GLU A 429 -25.46 -8.17 13.90
C GLU A 429 -24.41 -7.02 13.93
N SER A 430 -23.14 -7.35 13.67
CA SER A 430 -22.02 -6.39 13.59
C SER A 430 -21.26 -6.53 12.27
N VAL A 431 -20.52 -5.51 11.82
CA VAL A 431 -19.75 -5.57 10.56
C VAL A 431 -18.81 -6.78 10.56
N GLY A 432 -18.85 -7.56 9.48
CA GLY A 432 -18.13 -8.83 9.33
C GLY A 432 -18.89 -10.06 9.86
N SER A 433 -20.00 -9.88 10.59
CA SER A 433 -20.86 -11.00 11.00
C SER A 433 -21.68 -11.54 9.84
N GLU A 434 -22.10 -12.80 9.96
CA GLU A 434 -23.02 -13.44 9.03
C GLU A 434 -24.44 -13.39 9.56
N VAL A 435 -25.38 -12.98 8.71
CA VAL A 435 -26.82 -13.03 8.98
C VAL A 435 -27.52 -13.91 7.95
N MET A 436 -28.50 -14.69 8.39
CA MET A 436 -29.30 -15.52 7.50
C MET A 436 -30.59 -14.79 7.13
N LEU A 437 -30.78 -14.51 5.84
CA LEU A 437 -32.00 -13.87 5.32
C LEU A 437 -32.44 -14.53 4.03
N GLY A 438 -33.74 -14.85 3.91
CA GLY A 438 -34.30 -15.50 2.71
C GLY A 438 -33.63 -16.85 2.39
N GLY A 439 -33.15 -17.53 3.44
CA GLY A 439 -32.41 -18.80 3.33
C GLY A 439 -30.99 -18.69 2.74
N ILE A 440 -30.42 -17.50 2.69
CA ILE A 440 -29.07 -17.23 2.16
C ILE A 440 -28.20 -16.64 3.27
N PRO A 441 -26.90 -17.02 3.38
CA PRO A 441 -25.96 -16.33 4.25
C PRO A 441 -25.52 -15.00 3.64
N TRP A 442 -25.59 -13.94 4.45
CA TRP A 442 -25.17 -12.59 4.09
C TRP A 442 -24.08 -12.10 5.04
N ILE A 443 -23.13 -11.34 4.53
CA ILE A 443 -22.07 -10.67 5.30
C ILE A 443 -22.50 -9.23 5.54
N VAL A 444 -22.42 -8.77 6.79
CA VAL A 444 -22.61 -7.36 7.13
C VAL A 444 -21.38 -6.55 6.69
N LEU A 445 -21.56 -5.63 5.75
CA LEU A 445 -20.49 -4.78 5.21
C LEU A 445 -20.35 -3.43 5.91
N ALA A 446 -21.46 -2.86 6.38
CA ALA A 446 -21.45 -1.56 7.05
C ALA A 446 -22.67 -1.40 7.95
N GLU A 447 -22.54 -0.55 8.96
CA GLU A 447 -23.64 -0.08 9.79
C GLU A 447 -23.79 1.44 9.60
N LYS A 448 -25.02 1.90 9.37
CA LYS A 448 -25.32 3.32 9.25
C LYS A 448 -26.77 3.60 9.65
N ASP A 449 -26.96 4.60 10.51
CA ASP A 449 -28.28 5.10 10.90
C ASP A 449 -29.24 4.00 11.41
N GLY A 450 -28.72 3.04 12.20
CA GLY A 450 -29.48 1.90 12.73
C GLY A 450 -29.87 0.86 11.68
N LYS A 451 -29.19 0.85 10.53
CA LYS A 451 -29.35 -0.14 9.46
C LYS A 451 -28.02 -0.80 9.16
N LEU A 452 -28.09 -2.04 8.67
CA LEU A 452 -26.94 -2.81 8.21
C LEU A 452 -26.98 -2.94 6.69
N LEU A 453 -25.87 -2.60 6.03
CA LEU A 453 -25.63 -3.01 4.66
C LEU A 453 -25.15 -4.46 4.69
N VAL A 454 -25.88 -5.34 4.03
CA VAL A 454 -25.51 -6.75 3.91
C VAL A 454 -25.31 -7.11 2.44
N ILE A 455 -24.38 -8.01 2.15
CA ILE A 455 -24.15 -8.60 0.83
C ILE A 455 -24.22 -10.12 0.92
N SER A 456 -24.71 -10.81 -0.09
CA SER A 456 -24.68 -12.28 -0.08
C SER A 456 -23.23 -12.77 0.03
N LYS A 457 -22.99 -13.74 0.92
CA LYS A 457 -21.66 -14.32 1.15
C LYS A 457 -21.08 -14.89 -0.14
N ASP A 458 -21.90 -15.69 -0.82
CA ASP A 458 -21.63 -16.31 -2.11
C ASP A 458 -22.55 -15.75 -3.21
N VAL A 459 -22.28 -16.09 -4.46
CA VAL A 459 -23.16 -15.66 -5.56
C VAL A 459 -24.48 -16.43 -5.54
N VAL A 460 -25.58 -15.75 -5.87
CA VAL A 460 -26.93 -16.33 -5.78
C VAL A 460 -27.41 -16.92 -7.11
N PHE A 461 -26.88 -16.42 -8.23
CA PHE A 461 -27.27 -16.82 -9.59
C PHE A 461 -26.18 -16.44 -10.60
N THR A 462 -26.10 -17.13 -11.73
CA THR A 462 -25.21 -16.79 -12.86
C THR A 462 -26.03 -16.60 -14.13
N GLY A 463 -25.88 -15.46 -14.78
CA GLY A 463 -26.67 -15.10 -15.96
C GLY A 463 -26.32 -13.72 -16.54
N PRO A 464 -27.06 -13.27 -17.57
CA PRO A 464 -26.85 -11.96 -18.16
C PRO A 464 -27.16 -10.84 -17.15
N PHE A 465 -26.45 -9.71 -17.28
CA PHE A 465 -26.86 -8.46 -16.63
C PHE A 465 -28.19 -7.94 -17.20
N ASN A 466 -28.40 -8.16 -18.51
CA ASN A 466 -29.62 -7.84 -19.23
C ASN A 466 -29.97 -8.93 -20.27
N GLU A 467 -31.08 -9.64 -20.07
CA GLU A 467 -31.53 -10.74 -20.95
C GLU A 467 -31.78 -10.29 -22.39
N ALA A 468 -32.28 -9.07 -22.60
CA ALA A 468 -32.54 -8.53 -23.93
C ALA A 468 -31.25 -8.20 -24.72
N GLY A 469 -30.08 -8.26 -24.07
CA GLY A 469 -28.80 -7.90 -24.67
C GLY A 469 -28.66 -6.40 -24.94
N GLY A 470 -27.58 -6.03 -25.61
CA GLY A 470 -27.33 -4.65 -26.07
C GLY A 470 -27.04 -3.64 -24.96
N LYS A 471 -27.24 -2.35 -25.28
CA LYS A 471 -26.98 -1.24 -24.36
C LYS A 471 -28.05 -1.16 -23.29
N VAL A 472 -27.65 -1.11 -22.03
CA VAL A 472 -28.52 -1.10 -20.86
C VAL A 472 -27.87 -0.31 -19.73
N LEU A 473 -28.71 0.30 -18.89
CA LEU A 473 -28.31 0.95 -17.65
C LEU A 473 -28.94 0.19 -16.48
N TRP A 474 -28.39 0.34 -15.27
CA TRP A 474 -28.90 -0.35 -14.07
C TRP A 474 -30.44 -0.23 -13.93
N GLU A 475 -30.97 0.99 -14.09
CA GLU A 475 -32.40 1.32 -13.97
C GLU A 475 -33.31 0.38 -14.79
N ASN A 476 -32.87 0.00 -15.99
CA ASN A 476 -33.65 -0.77 -16.97
C ASN A 476 -33.16 -2.20 -17.15
N SER A 477 -32.27 -2.68 -16.28
CA SER A 477 -31.70 -4.02 -16.40
C SER A 477 -32.65 -5.13 -15.94
N SER A 478 -32.57 -6.30 -16.59
CA SER A 478 -33.32 -7.48 -16.15
C SER A 478 -32.86 -7.96 -14.76
N VAL A 479 -31.58 -7.80 -14.41
CA VAL A 479 -31.09 -8.12 -13.06
C VAL A 479 -31.74 -7.25 -11.98
N ARG A 480 -31.85 -5.92 -12.18
CA ARG A 480 -32.55 -5.04 -11.22
C ARG A 480 -34.01 -5.44 -11.06
N SER A 481 -34.68 -5.75 -12.18
CA SER A 481 -36.08 -6.19 -12.20
C SER A 481 -36.27 -7.50 -11.44
N TYR A 482 -35.36 -8.47 -11.63
CA TYR A 482 -35.35 -9.73 -10.90
C TYR A 482 -35.12 -9.52 -9.40
N LEU A 483 -34.10 -8.73 -9.02
CA LEU A 483 -33.74 -8.49 -7.62
C LEU A 483 -34.83 -7.78 -6.82
N ASN A 484 -35.60 -6.88 -7.43
CA ASN A 484 -36.70 -6.15 -6.79
C ASN A 484 -38.09 -6.74 -7.07
N GLY A 485 -38.15 -7.91 -7.71
CA GLY A 485 -39.38 -8.66 -8.00
C GLY A 485 -39.29 -10.08 -7.45
N GLU A 486 -39.12 -11.06 -8.34
CA GLU A 486 -39.08 -12.50 -8.02
C GLU A 486 -38.10 -12.84 -6.90
N PHE A 487 -36.92 -12.21 -6.85
CA PHE A 487 -35.93 -12.50 -5.81
C PHE A 487 -36.44 -12.19 -4.39
N LEU A 488 -37.30 -11.17 -4.24
CA LEU A 488 -37.87 -10.80 -2.94
C LEU A 488 -38.85 -11.84 -2.39
N GLU A 489 -39.41 -12.71 -3.24
CA GLU A 489 -40.33 -13.78 -2.81
C GLU A 489 -39.65 -14.86 -1.95
N ARG A 490 -38.31 -14.86 -1.91
CA ARG A 490 -37.51 -15.76 -1.06
C ARG A 490 -37.52 -15.35 0.41
N PHE A 491 -37.84 -14.11 0.71
CA PHE A 491 -37.85 -13.56 2.06
C PHE A 491 -39.26 -13.69 2.66
N SER A 492 -39.31 -13.96 3.96
CA SER A 492 -40.55 -13.92 4.73
C SER A 492 -41.09 -12.49 4.85
N GLU A 493 -42.38 -12.35 5.18
CA GLU A 493 -43.01 -11.04 5.37
C GLU A 493 -42.28 -10.17 6.41
N ASP A 494 -41.73 -10.78 7.46
CA ASP A 494 -41.00 -10.05 8.51
C ASP A 494 -39.60 -9.62 8.06
N GLU A 495 -38.91 -10.43 7.25
CA GLU A 495 -37.64 -10.03 6.63
C GLU A 495 -37.85 -8.90 5.61
N ILE A 496 -38.90 -8.97 4.79
CA ILE A 496 -39.24 -7.92 3.82
C ILE A 496 -39.48 -6.56 4.50
N LYS A 497 -40.09 -6.56 5.71
CA LYS A 497 -40.28 -5.34 6.51
C LYS A 497 -38.95 -4.75 6.99
N ARG A 498 -37.92 -5.57 7.21
CA ARG A 498 -36.58 -5.10 7.59
C ARG A 498 -35.84 -4.47 6.41
N ILE A 499 -36.06 -4.96 5.19
CA ILE A 499 -35.37 -4.49 3.98
C ILE A 499 -35.80 -3.05 3.63
N ALA A 500 -34.87 -2.12 3.80
CA ALA A 500 -35.06 -0.71 3.52
C ALA A 500 -34.97 -0.42 2.03
N GLU A 501 -35.92 0.38 1.53
CA GLU A 501 -35.76 1.02 0.23
C GLU A 501 -34.63 2.05 0.31
N THR A 502 -33.68 1.97 -0.62
CA THR A 502 -32.44 2.74 -0.61
C THR A 502 -32.28 3.46 -1.93
N VAL A 503 -31.97 4.76 -1.87
CA VAL A 503 -31.59 5.54 -3.05
C VAL A 503 -30.12 5.28 -3.37
N ASN A 504 -29.87 4.54 -4.45
CA ASN A 504 -28.56 4.22 -4.97
C ASN A 504 -28.08 5.33 -5.90
N VAL A 505 -26.94 5.94 -5.56
CA VAL A 505 -26.30 6.94 -6.42
C VAL A 505 -25.53 6.22 -7.53
N ASN A 506 -25.86 6.52 -8.79
CA ASN A 506 -25.34 5.81 -9.97
C ASN A 506 -24.28 6.66 -10.70
N LYS A 507 -23.11 6.80 -10.07
CA LYS A 507 -21.99 7.56 -10.63
C LYS A 507 -21.44 6.91 -11.91
N ALA A 508 -20.78 7.73 -12.72
CA ALA A 508 -20.07 7.26 -13.89
C ALA A 508 -18.92 6.32 -13.51
N ASN A 509 -18.58 5.40 -14.42
CA ASN A 509 -17.41 4.53 -14.34
C ASN A 509 -16.15 5.36 -14.10
N SER A 510 -15.29 4.97 -13.14
CA SER A 510 -14.14 5.78 -12.74
C SER A 510 -13.06 5.89 -13.82
N THR A 511 -12.97 4.88 -14.69
CA THR A 511 -11.92 4.73 -15.71
C THR A 511 -12.38 5.29 -17.05
N TYR A 512 -13.58 4.90 -17.50
CA TYR A 512 -14.10 5.26 -18.82
C TYR A 512 -14.99 6.51 -18.80
N VAL A 513 -15.37 6.99 -17.61
CA VAL A 513 -16.29 8.13 -17.42
C VAL A 513 -17.67 7.88 -18.06
N THR A 514 -18.00 6.61 -18.33
CA THR A 514 -19.30 6.18 -18.85
C THR A 514 -20.37 6.35 -17.79
N GLY A 515 -21.42 7.12 -18.08
CA GLY A 515 -22.52 7.33 -17.14
C GLY A 515 -23.33 6.05 -16.88
N SER A 516 -23.62 5.77 -15.61
CA SER A 516 -24.36 4.56 -15.17
C SER A 516 -25.88 4.75 -15.07
N GLY A 517 -26.40 5.88 -15.56
CA GLY A 517 -27.81 6.24 -15.51
C GLY A 517 -28.21 7.10 -14.31
N PRO A 518 -29.52 7.40 -14.15
CA PRO A 518 -30.02 8.15 -13.02
C PRO A 518 -29.95 7.33 -11.72
N ASP A 519 -30.01 8.01 -10.57
CA ASP A 519 -30.14 7.37 -9.27
C ASP A 519 -31.44 6.58 -9.17
N THR A 520 -31.41 5.44 -8.49
CA THR A 520 -32.56 4.51 -8.39
C THR A 520 -32.92 4.24 -6.95
N ALA A 521 -34.21 4.06 -6.65
CA ALA A 521 -34.66 3.56 -5.35
C ALA A 521 -34.88 2.05 -5.45
N ASP A 522 -34.11 1.27 -4.67
CA ASP A 522 -34.10 -0.20 -4.72
C ASP A 522 -34.15 -0.79 -3.31
N LYS A 523 -34.81 -1.94 -3.14
CA LYS A 523 -34.75 -2.76 -1.91
C LYS A 523 -33.53 -3.68 -1.92
N VAL A 524 -33.26 -4.29 -3.07
CA VAL A 524 -32.08 -5.15 -3.30
C VAL A 524 -31.37 -4.65 -4.55
N PHE A 525 -30.06 -4.49 -4.46
CA PHE A 525 -29.25 -3.90 -5.51
C PHE A 525 -27.92 -4.63 -5.68
N LEU A 526 -27.18 -4.29 -6.74
CA LEU A 526 -25.77 -4.63 -6.86
C LEU A 526 -24.93 -3.44 -6.40
N LEU A 527 -23.80 -3.70 -5.75
CA LEU A 527 -22.85 -2.65 -5.41
C LEU A 527 -22.32 -1.94 -6.66
N SER A 528 -21.90 -0.70 -6.49
CA SER A 528 -21.16 0.05 -7.52
C SER A 528 -19.68 -0.25 -7.41
N GLU A 529 -18.92 0.18 -8.39
CA GLU A 529 -17.45 0.15 -8.35
C GLU A 529 -16.89 0.82 -7.09
N GLU A 530 -17.41 2.01 -6.75
CA GLU A 530 -16.97 2.78 -5.58
C GLU A 530 -17.35 2.08 -4.26
N GLU A 531 -18.56 1.52 -4.18
CA GLU A 531 -19.01 0.81 -2.98
C GLU A 531 -18.28 -0.53 -2.79
N ALA A 532 -18.05 -1.28 -3.87
CA ALA A 532 -17.25 -2.50 -3.82
C ALA A 532 -15.82 -2.17 -3.38
N ASN A 533 -15.21 -1.09 -3.86
CA ASN A 533 -13.90 -0.64 -3.38
C ASN A 533 -13.93 -0.12 -1.94
N GLY A 534 -15.00 0.54 -1.53
CA GLY A 534 -15.09 1.22 -0.24
C GLY A 534 -15.45 0.32 0.94
N TYR A 535 -16.29 -0.70 0.72
CA TYR A 535 -16.81 -1.55 1.81
C TYR A 535 -15.98 -2.80 2.09
N PHE A 536 -15.11 -3.21 1.17
CA PHE A 536 -14.28 -4.39 1.35
C PHE A 536 -12.83 -3.99 1.62
N ILE A 537 -12.18 -4.70 2.55
CA ILE A 537 -10.82 -4.42 3.00
C ILE A 537 -9.80 -4.85 1.92
N SER A 538 -10.10 -5.93 1.21
CA SER A 538 -9.23 -6.49 0.16
C SER A 538 -10.03 -7.06 -1.01
N ASP A 539 -9.32 -7.34 -2.11
CA ASP A 539 -9.85 -8.10 -3.24
C ASP A 539 -10.33 -9.49 -2.77
N GLU A 540 -9.61 -10.17 -1.88
CA GLU A 540 -10.01 -11.50 -1.40
C GLU A 540 -11.37 -11.48 -0.69
N ASP A 541 -11.66 -10.44 0.09
CA ASP A 541 -12.98 -10.27 0.74
C ASP A 541 -14.11 -10.03 -0.29
N ARG A 542 -13.77 -9.42 -1.43
CA ARG A 542 -14.68 -9.23 -2.57
C ARG A 542 -14.85 -10.46 -3.44
N ALA A 543 -13.94 -11.42 -3.37
CA ALA A 543 -14.09 -12.66 -4.10
C ALA A 543 -15.37 -13.37 -3.64
N ALA A 544 -16.08 -13.97 -4.58
CA ALA A 544 -17.29 -14.72 -4.30
C ALA A 544 -17.21 -16.08 -4.99
N ARG A 545 -17.92 -17.07 -4.43
CA ARG A 545 -17.89 -18.43 -4.94
C ARG A 545 -19.30 -18.89 -5.29
N ASP A 546 -19.38 -19.89 -6.15
CA ASP A 546 -20.60 -20.63 -6.36
C ASP A 546 -20.83 -21.55 -5.14
N PRO A 547 -21.96 -21.45 -4.43
CA PRO A 547 -22.17 -22.17 -3.18
C PRO A 547 -22.32 -23.69 -3.36
N LYS A 548 -22.56 -24.18 -4.58
CA LYS A 548 -22.68 -25.61 -4.89
C LYS A 548 -21.34 -26.23 -5.23
N THR A 549 -20.48 -25.49 -5.92
CA THR A 549 -19.21 -26.01 -6.47
C THR A 549 -17.96 -25.50 -5.74
N GLY A 550 -18.07 -24.42 -4.96
CA GLY A 550 -16.96 -23.74 -4.30
C GLY A 550 -16.02 -22.98 -5.24
N LYS A 551 -16.29 -22.99 -6.55
CA LYS A 551 -15.48 -22.31 -7.56
C LYS A 551 -15.67 -20.80 -7.47
N ALA A 552 -14.58 -20.06 -7.58
CA ALA A 552 -14.62 -18.61 -7.64
C ALA A 552 -15.40 -18.13 -8.86
N GLN A 553 -16.15 -17.04 -8.70
CA GLN A 553 -17.05 -16.50 -9.72
C GLN A 553 -16.78 -15.01 -9.92
N THR A 554 -16.82 -14.59 -11.18
CA THR A 554 -16.91 -13.17 -11.54
C THR A 554 -18.33 -12.70 -11.29
N TRP A 555 -18.54 -11.54 -10.66
CA TRP A 555 -19.88 -11.02 -10.37
C TRP A 555 -20.09 -9.58 -10.81
N TRP A 556 -21.34 -9.23 -11.10
CA TRP A 556 -21.76 -7.95 -11.68
C TRP A 556 -21.75 -6.80 -10.68
N LEU A 557 -21.34 -5.62 -11.13
CA LEU A 557 -21.58 -4.34 -10.46
C LEU A 557 -22.67 -3.57 -11.22
N ARG A 558 -23.40 -2.68 -10.54
CA ARG A 558 -24.39 -1.82 -11.22
C ARG A 558 -23.76 -0.70 -12.07
N THR A 559 -22.47 -0.43 -11.86
CA THR A 559 -21.72 0.55 -12.64
C THR A 559 -21.57 0.08 -14.09
N SER A 560 -21.85 0.96 -15.07
CA SER A 560 -21.61 0.64 -16.48
C SER A 560 -20.13 0.39 -16.74
N GLY A 561 -19.81 -0.47 -17.70
CA GLY A 561 -18.43 -0.80 -18.08
C GLY A 561 -17.82 0.24 -19.02
N LYS A 562 -16.98 -0.22 -19.96
CA LYS A 562 -16.39 0.60 -21.02
C LYS A 562 -17.41 1.48 -21.75
N ASP A 563 -18.57 0.92 -22.06
CA ASP A 563 -19.75 1.64 -22.51
C ASP A 563 -21.02 0.95 -21.96
N THR A 564 -22.21 1.45 -22.30
CA THR A 564 -23.47 0.92 -21.77
C THR A 564 -23.85 -0.47 -22.28
N ALA A 565 -23.13 -1.07 -23.22
CA ALA A 565 -23.28 -2.49 -23.59
C ALA A 565 -22.51 -3.42 -22.63
N PHE A 566 -21.71 -2.85 -21.72
CA PHE A 566 -20.93 -3.57 -20.72
C PHE A 566 -21.36 -3.14 -19.31
N ALA A 567 -21.23 -4.05 -18.35
CA ALA A 567 -21.36 -3.75 -16.93
C ALA A 567 -20.04 -4.10 -16.24
N ALA A 568 -19.55 -3.21 -15.37
CA ALA A 568 -18.34 -3.46 -14.59
C ALA A 568 -18.52 -4.73 -13.76
N THR A 569 -17.42 -5.44 -13.52
CA THR A 569 -17.45 -6.70 -12.78
C THR A 569 -16.38 -6.73 -11.71
N VAL A 570 -16.57 -7.63 -10.75
CA VAL A 570 -15.52 -8.09 -9.85
C VAL A 570 -15.11 -9.47 -10.34
N LEU A 571 -13.83 -9.65 -10.66
CA LEU A 571 -13.29 -10.90 -11.19
C LEU A 571 -13.22 -12.00 -10.12
N THR A 572 -12.90 -13.22 -10.52
CA THR A 572 -12.81 -14.39 -9.63
C THR A 572 -11.79 -14.25 -8.48
N ASN A 573 -10.78 -13.38 -8.64
CA ASN A 573 -9.82 -13.03 -7.59
C ASN A 573 -10.28 -11.83 -6.73
N GLY A 574 -11.44 -11.25 -7.01
CA GLY A 574 -11.99 -10.11 -6.30
C GLY A 574 -11.50 -8.73 -6.75
N SER A 575 -10.64 -8.64 -7.77
CA SER A 575 -10.25 -7.36 -8.35
C SER A 575 -11.41 -6.76 -9.15
N ILE A 576 -11.61 -5.46 -9.03
CA ILE A 576 -12.58 -4.73 -9.87
C ILE A 576 -12.04 -4.64 -11.30
N TYR A 577 -12.92 -4.89 -12.27
CA TYR A 577 -12.66 -4.76 -13.69
C TYR A 577 -13.58 -3.68 -14.29
N PRO A 578 -13.13 -2.41 -14.35
CA PRO A 578 -13.96 -1.29 -14.82
C PRO A 578 -14.35 -1.40 -16.29
N HIS A 579 -13.60 -2.12 -17.12
CA HIS A 579 -14.01 -2.39 -18.51
C HIS A 579 -15.31 -3.20 -18.54
N GLY A 580 -15.44 -4.14 -17.60
CA GLY A 580 -16.63 -4.97 -17.46
C GLY A 580 -16.78 -6.03 -18.55
N ASN A 581 -17.82 -6.85 -18.37
CA ASN A 581 -18.24 -7.88 -19.30
C ASN A 581 -19.50 -7.43 -20.06
N ARG A 582 -19.76 -8.02 -21.23
CA ARG A 582 -20.97 -7.71 -22.02
C ARG A 582 -22.23 -7.97 -21.19
N ALA A 583 -23.13 -6.99 -21.15
CA ALA A 583 -24.31 -7.04 -20.31
C ALA A 583 -25.29 -8.16 -20.73
N GLY A 584 -25.28 -8.58 -21.99
CA GLY A 584 -26.06 -9.71 -22.47
C GLY A 584 -25.60 -10.17 -23.84
N GLU A 585 -26.19 -11.26 -24.31
CA GLU A 585 -25.91 -11.84 -25.62
C GLU A 585 -26.36 -10.89 -26.74
N THR A 586 -25.57 -10.77 -27.81
CA THR A 586 -25.88 -9.93 -28.97
C THR A 586 -25.62 -10.72 -30.25
N ASN A 587 -26.40 -10.48 -31.31
CA ASN A 587 -26.21 -11.10 -32.63
C ASN A 587 -24.96 -10.58 -33.40
N ASP A 588 -24.13 -9.73 -32.78
CA ASP A 588 -23.02 -9.03 -33.42
C ASP A 588 -21.69 -9.70 -33.03
N ASP A 589 -21.24 -10.63 -33.87
CA ASP A 589 -19.98 -11.38 -33.69
C ASP A 589 -18.78 -10.49 -34.02
N THR A 590 -18.41 -9.58 -33.10
CA THR A 590 -17.12 -8.89 -33.18
C THR A 590 -16.04 -9.81 -32.59
N PRO A 591 -14.99 -10.20 -33.33
CA PRO A 591 -13.93 -11.06 -32.81
C PRO A 591 -13.22 -10.42 -31.61
N GLY A 592 -13.30 -11.06 -30.44
CA GLY A 592 -12.64 -10.61 -29.20
C GLY A 592 -13.58 -10.33 -28.03
N ASP A 593 -14.86 -10.03 -28.31
CA ASP A 593 -15.84 -9.67 -27.27
C ASP A 593 -16.92 -10.75 -27.08
N LYS A 594 -16.52 -12.00 -26.85
CA LYS A 594 -17.50 -13.08 -26.63
C LYS A 594 -18.29 -12.83 -25.34
N TYR A 595 -19.60 -13.02 -25.40
CA TYR A 595 -20.46 -12.94 -24.22
C TYR A 595 -20.19 -14.14 -23.30
N GLU A 596 -19.81 -13.84 -22.06
CA GLU A 596 -19.76 -14.80 -20.95
C GLU A 596 -20.62 -14.27 -19.80
N PRO A 597 -21.61 -15.03 -19.32
CA PRO A 597 -22.43 -14.60 -18.20
C PRO A 597 -21.57 -14.48 -16.94
N SER A 598 -21.84 -13.46 -16.13
CA SER A 598 -21.25 -13.32 -14.79
C SER A 598 -22.34 -13.57 -13.73
N SER A 599 -21.95 -13.54 -12.47
CA SER A 599 -22.82 -13.90 -11.36
C SER A 599 -23.42 -12.69 -10.64
N ILE A 600 -24.53 -12.92 -9.95
CA ILE A 600 -25.24 -11.92 -9.16
C ILE A 600 -24.82 -12.09 -7.71
N ARG A 601 -24.34 -11.01 -7.10
CA ARG A 601 -24.02 -10.92 -5.66
C ARG A 601 -24.79 -9.74 -5.07
N PRO A 602 -26.06 -9.95 -4.66
CA PRO A 602 -26.93 -8.86 -4.21
C PRO A 602 -26.49 -8.27 -2.87
N ALA A 603 -26.81 -7.00 -2.68
CA ALA A 603 -26.68 -6.25 -1.45
C ALA A 603 -28.00 -5.55 -1.10
N MET A 604 -28.22 -5.26 0.18
CA MET A 604 -29.39 -4.53 0.67
C MET A 604 -29.12 -3.90 2.03
N TRP A 605 -29.86 -2.83 2.36
CA TRP A 605 -29.90 -2.30 3.72
C TRP A 605 -31.05 -2.94 4.50
N ILE A 606 -30.77 -3.42 5.70
CA ILE A 606 -31.79 -3.97 6.62
C ILE A 606 -31.82 -3.17 7.91
N SER A 607 -33.02 -3.00 8.48
CA SER A 607 -33.16 -2.40 9.81
C SER A 607 -32.79 -3.43 10.89
N VAL A 608 -32.02 -2.97 11.88
CA VAL A 608 -31.67 -3.70 13.11
C VAL A 608 -32.88 -3.77 14.02
#